data_AF-A0A3B4EVF6-F1
#
_entry.id   AF-A0A3B4EVF6-F1
#
_cell.length_a   1.000
_cell.length_b   1.000
_cell.length_c   1.000
_cell.angle_alpha   90.00
_cell.angle_beta   90.00
_cell.angle_gamma   90.00
#
_symmetry.space_group_name_H-M   'P 1'
#
loop_
_entity.id
_entity.type
_entity.pdbx_description
1 polymer ?
#
loop_
_entity_poly.entity_id
_entity_poly.type
_entity_poly.pdbx_seq_one_letter_code
_entity_poly.pdbx_strand_id
1 'polypeptide(L)' 'MKEKSKNAAKKRREKENGEFYELAKLLPLPAAITSQLDKASIIRLTSSYLRMRSILPDDARDVDF' A
#
# COMPACT_ATOMS: atom_id res chain seq x y z
N MET A 1 27.39 -19.32 8.87
CA MET A 1 27.19 -17.99 8.23
C MET A 1 25.96 -17.91 7.32
N LYS A 2 25.69 -18.90 6.45
CA LYS A 2 24.59 -18.85 5.45
C LYS A 2 23.17 -18.76 6.05
N GLU A 3 22.90 -19.42 7.18
CA GLU A 3 21.56 -19.36 7.82
C GLU A 3 21.20 -17.99 8.40
N LYS A 4 22.17 -17.27 8.98
CA LYS A 4 21.94 -15.89 9.49
C LYS A 4 21.54 -14.94 8.36
N SER A 5 22.18 -15.06 7.19
CA SER A 5 21.83 -14.27 6.00
C SER A 5 20.46 -14.65 5.43
N LYS A 6 20.13 -15.95 5.40
CA LYS A 6 18.80 -16.45 4.97
C LYS A 6 17.68 -15.90 5.86
N ASN A 7 17.85 -15.92 7.18
CA ASN A 7 16.88 -15.37 8.12
C ASN A 7 16.76 -13.84 8.01
N ALA A 8 17.87 -13.14 7.77
CA ALA A 8 17.83 -11.70 7.53
C ALA A 8 17.08 -11.33 6.23
N ALA A 9 17.28 -12.10 5.15
CA ALA A 9 16.54 -11.90 3.91
C ALA A 9 15.04 -12.19 4.06
N LYS A 10 14.67 -13.25 4.80
CA LYS A 10 13.28 -13.57 5.10
C LYS A 10 12.61 -12.45 5.89
N LYS A 11 13.23 -11.99 6.98
CA LYS A 11 12.72 -10.90 7.83
C LYS A 11 12.50 -9.62 7.03
N ARG A 12 13.39 -9.29 6.09
CA ARG A 12 13.21 -8.14 5.19
C ARG A 12 11.98 -8.27 4.30
N ARG A 13 11.76 -9.44 3.71
CA ARG A 13 10.57 -9.71 2.87
C ARG A 13 9.27 -9.70 3.68
N GLU A 14 9.29 -10.27 4.89
CA GLU A 14 8.14 -10.25 5.80
C GLU A 14 7.77 -8.83 6.20
N LYS A 15 8.78 -8.00 6.55
CA LYS A 15 8.57 -6.58 6.84
C LYS A 15 7.98 -5.87 5.63
N GLU A 16 8.62 -6.00 4.46
CA GLU A 16 8.15 -5.37 3.22
C GLU A 16 6.70 -5.75 2.90
N ASN A 17 6.34 -7.03 3.01
CA ASN A 17 4.96 -7.48 2.82
C ASN A 17 3.98 -6.81 3.80
N GLY A 18 4.40 -6.65 5.06
CA GLY A 18 3.61 -5.94 6.08
C GLY A 18 3.37 -4.48 5.70
N GLU A 19 4.41 -3.76 5.27
CA GLU A 19 4.28 -2.36 4.83
C GLU A 19 3.33 -2.22 3.63
N PHE A 20 3.40 -3.15 2.65
CA PHE A 20 2.47 -3.17 1.53
C PHE A 20 1.02 -3.39 1.96
N TYR A 21 0.79 -4.29 2.92
CA TYR A 21 -0.54 -4.59 3.42
C TYR A 21 -1.13 -3.39 4.19
N GLU A 22 -0.33 -2.74 5.04
CA GLU A 22 -0.76 -1.52 5.72
C GLU A 22 -1.02 -0.38 4.73
N LEU A 23 -0.18 -0.21 3.72
CA LEU A 23 -0.42 0.79 2.67
C LEU A 23 -1.74 0.53 1.92
N ALA A 24 -2.06 -0.73 1.62
CA ALA A 24 -3.31 -1.09 0.95
C ALA A 24 -4.55 -0.71 1.78
N LYS A 25 -4.49 -0.83 3.11
CA LYS A 25 -5.59 -0.44 4.01
C LYS A 25 -5.84 1.07 4.06
N LEU A 26 -4.82 1.87 3.74
CA LEU A 26 -4.93 3.34 3.73
C LEU A 26 -5.56 3.89 2.44
N LEU A 27 -5.72 3.04 1.41
CA LEU A 27 -6.42 3.45 0.20
C LEU A 27 -7.92 3.63 0.50
N PRO A 28 -8.58 4.64 -0.08
CA PRO A 28 -10.03 4.86 0.06
C PRO A 28 -10.82 3.86 -0.80
N LEU A 29 -10.66 2.57 -0.49
CA LEU A 29 -11.27 1.45 -1.18
C LEU A 29 -11.77 0.44 -0.13
N PRO A 30 -12.90 -0.24 -0.37
CA PRO A 30 -13.38 -1.28 0.51
C PRO A 30 -12.32 -2.35 0.81
N ALA A 31 -12.26 -2.81 2.06
CA ALA A 31 -11.28 -3.82 2.50
C ALA A 31 -11.31 -5.12 1.67
N ALA A 32 -12.49 -5.49 1.15
CA ALA A 32 -12.66 -6.65 0.28
C ALA A 32 -11.89 -6.54 -1.06
N ILE A 33 -11.63 -5.31 -1.52
CA ILE A 33 -10.85 -5.03 -2.73
C ILE A 33 -9.37 -4.94 -2.37
N THR A 34 -9.03 -4.16 -1.33
CA THR A 34 -7.63 -3.91 -0.96
C THR A 34 -6.91 -5.19 -0.51
N SER A 35 -7.63 -6.16 0.07
CA SER A 35 -7.09 -7.48 0.44
C SER A 35 -6.66 -8.35 -0.73
N GLN A 36 -7.12 -8.05 -1.95
CA GLN A 36 -6.85 -8.84 -3.17
C GLN A 36 -5.79 -8.20 -4.06
N LEU A 37 -5.30 -7.00 -3.71
CA LEU A 37 -4.34 -6.27 -4.54
C LEU A 37 -2.95 -6.91 -4.49
N ASP A 38 -2.33 -7.01 -5.66
CA ASP A 38 -0.90 -7.28 -5.75
C ASP A 38 -0.08 -6.02 -5.45
N LYS A 39 1.20 -6.21 -5.10
CA LYS A 39 2.10 -5.11 -4.71
C LYS A 39 2.21 -4.00 -5.75
N ALA A 40 2.23 -4.33 -7.05
CA ALA A 40 2.38 -3.33 -8.10
C ALA A 40 1.10 -2.51 -8.24
N SER A 41 -0.07 -3.14 -8.12
CA SER A 41 -1.35 -2.43 -8.09
C SER A 41 -1.48 -1.52 -6.88
N ILE A 42 -1.02 -1.93 -5.69
CA ILE A 42 -0.97 -1.05 -4.49
C ILE A 42 -0.17 0.22 -4.78
N ILE A 43 1.04 0.12 -5.37
CA ILE A 43 1.85 1.30 -5.72
C ILE A 43 1.14 2.19 -6.75
N ARG A 44 0.59 1.59 -7.81
CA ARG A 44 -0.09 2.34 -8.88
C ARG A 44 -1.29 3.11 -8.35
N LEU A 45 -2.14 2.46 -7.56
CA LEU A 45 -3.32 3.09 -6.96
C LEU A 45 -2.93 4.18 -5.96
N THR A 46 -1.93 3.92 -5.10
CA THR A 46 -1.42 4.93 -4.16
C THR A 46 -0.88 6.16 -4.89
N SER A 47 -0.05 5.96 -5.92
CA SER A 47 0.52 7.06 -6.70
C SER A 47 -0.56 7.88 -7.41
N SER A 48 -1.52 7.20 -8.05
CA SER A 48 -2.66 7.85 -8.68
C SER A 48 -3.51 8.62 -7.67
N TYR A 49 -3.77 8.04 -6.48
CA TYR A 49 -4.53 8.69 -5.42
C TYR A 49 -3.86 9.98 -4.94
N LEU A 50 -2.55 9.94 -4.66
CA LEU A 50 -1.80 11.13 -4.24
C LEU A 50 -1.80 12.22 -5.32
N ARG A 51 -1.66 11.85 -6.61
CA ARG A 51 -1.76 12.80 -7.72
C ARG A 51 -3.14 13.43 -7.81
N MET A 52 -4.20 12.62 -7.73
CA MET A 52 -5.57 13.14 -7.76
C MET A 52 -5.82 14.10 -6.59
N ARG A 53 -5.37 13.75 -5.38
CA ARG A 53 -5.50 14.59 -4.19
C ARG A 53 -4.75 15.93 -4.30
N SER A 54 -3.69 16.00 -5.11
CA SER A 54 -2.94 17.23 -5.37
C SER A 54 -3.60 18.17 -6.39
N ILE A 55 -4.45 17.63 -7.27
CA ILE A 55 -5.13 18.38 -8.33
C ILE A 55 -6.55 18.77 -7.90
N LEU A 56 -7.18 17.93 -7.08
CA LEU A 56 -8.55 18.11 -6.65
C LEU A 56 -8.64 19.23 -5.59
N PRO A 57 -9.56 20.20 -5.74
CA PRO A 57 -9.77 21.25 -4.76
C PRO A 57 -10.26 20.67 -3.43
N ASP A 58 -9.95 21.39 -2.35
CA ASP A 58 -10.04 20.91 -0.97
C ASP A 58 -11.43 20.38 -0.60
N ASP A 59 -12.48 21.02 -1.11
CA ASP A 59 -13.90 20.69 -0.92
C ASP A 59 -14.31 19.34 -1.52
N ALA A 60 -13.58 18.85 -2.53
CA ALA A 60 -13.83 17.56 -3.16
C ALA A 60 -12.94 16.44 -2.60
N ARG A 61 -12.02 16.73 -1.67
CA ARG A 61 -11.12 15.72 -1.06
C ARG A 61 -11.72 15.03 0.17
N ASP A 62 -12.74 15.63 0.78
CA ASP A 62 -13.34 15.19 2.06
C ASP A 62 -14.63 14.35 1.88
N VAL A 63 -14.84 13.77 0.70
CA VAL A 63 -15.86 12.72 0.52
C VAL A 63 -15.33 11.40 1.08
N ASP A 64 -15.45 11.26 2.41
CA ASP A 64 -15.32 9.98 3.09
C ASP A 64 -16.46 9.06 2.63
N PHE A 65 -16.09 7.98 1.93
CA PHE A 65 -16.97 6.85 1.58
C PHE A 65 -16.81 5.70 2.60
#